data_AF-A0A6P7G4K5-F1
#
_entry.id   AF-A0A6P7G4K5-F1
#
_cell.length_a   1.000
_cell.length_b   1.000
_cell.length_c   1.000
_cell.angle_alpha   90.00
_cell.angle_beta   90.00
_cell.angle_gamma   90.00
#
_symmetry.space_group_name_H-M   'P 1'
#
loop_
_entity.id
_entity.type
_entity.pdbx_description
1 polymer ?
#
loop_
_entity_poly.entity_id
_entity_poly.type
_entity_poly.pdbx_seq_one_letter_code
_entity_poly.pdbx_strand_id
1 'polypeptide(L)'
;MNCIIPGPNLKVFSKALHALAKIGDDLYVEATKERLCLVTLNLRKTVCVRLHLLEIFFSNYEIDDNQLGDKTHTVSCKIHMKTLLPLFKGHNLDKKVRSLYIMRNIQNIGIFWRPH
;
A
#
# COMPACT_ATOMS: atom_id res chain seq x y z
N MET A 1 -9.31 7.54 -1.57
CA MET A 1 -8.01 7.31 -2.22
C MET A 1 -8.21 6.27 -3.31
N ASN A 2 -7.71 6.56 -4.50
CA ASN A 2 -7.66 5.68 -5.65
C ASN A 2 -6.24 5.73 -6.22
N CYS A 3 -5.45 4.69 -6.00
CA CYS A 3 -4.11 4.61 -6.61
C CYS A 3 -3.91 3.30 -7.35
N ILE A 4 -3.19 3.41 -8.46
CA ILE A 4 -2.97 2.33 -9.42
C ILE A 4 -1.47 2.05 -9.52
N ILE A 5 -1.04 0.88 -9.06
CA ILE A 5 0.36 0.44 -9.24
C ILE A 5 0.47 -0.30 -10.57
N PRO A 6 1.32 0.16 -11.52
CA PRO A 6 1.50 -0.50 -12.79
C PRO A 6 2.28 -1.82 -12.62
N GLY A 7 2.01 -2.79 -13.50
CA GLY A 7 2.66 -4.11 -13.50
C GLY A 7 4.16 -4.13 -13.18
N PRO A 8 5.00 -3.34 -13.88
CA PRO A 8 6.45 -3.28 -13.63
C PRO A 8 6.83 -2.91 -12.18
N ASN A 9 6.04 -2.06 -11.53
CA ASN A 9 6.30 -1.57 -10.18
C ASN A 9 5.77 -2.53 -9.10
N LEU A 10 4.87 -3.47 -9.45
CA LEU A 10 4.35 -4.47 -8.50
C LEU A 10 5.44 -5.35 -7.91
N LYS A 11 6.50 -5.66 -8.67
CA LYS A 11 7.62 -6.46 -8.17
C LYS A 11 8.39 -5.75 -7.05
N VAL A 12 8.59 -4.43 -7.19
CA VAL A 12 9.24 -3.61 -6.16
C VAL A 12 8.33 -3.50 -4.94
N PHE A 13 7.05 -3.24 -5.16
CA PHE A 13 6.04 -3.17 -4.09
C PHE A 13 5.95 -4.47 -3.28
N SER A 14 5.87 -5.62 -3.96
CA SER A 14 5.86 -6.95 -3.33
C SER A 14 7.11 -7.16 -2.46
N LYS A 15 8.31 -6.87 -2.99
CA LYS A 15 9.57 -6.99 -2.22
C LYS A 15 9.57 -6.07 -0.99
N ALA A 16 9.07 -4.85 -1.13
CA ALA A 16 8.94 -3.92 -0.01
C ALA A 16 8.02 -4.47 1.09
N LEU A 17 6.84 -4.98 0.73
CA LEU A 17 5.92 -5.63 1.68
C LEU A 17 6.58 -6.81 2.41
N HIS A 18 7.28 -7.68 1.67
CA HIS A 18 8.00 -8.81 2.26
C HIS A 18 9.14 -8.37 3.19
N ALA A 19 9.83 -7.27 2.88
CA ALA A 19 10.86 -6.72 3.75
C ALA A 19 10.27 -6.13 5.04
N LEU A 20 9.18 -5.36 4.94
CA LEU A 20 8.48 -4.79 6.09
C LEU A 20 7.90 -5.87 7.00
N ALA A 21 7.41 -6.98 6.44
CA ALA A 21 6.88 -8.09 7.21
C ALA A 21 7.92 -8.81 8.09
N LYS A 22 9.23 -8.62 7.83
CA LYS A 22 10.29 -9.12 8.72
C LYS A 22 10.40 -8.30 10.01
N ILE A 23 9.84 -7.09 10.02
CA ILE A 23 9.91 -6.16 11.15
C ILE A 23 8.66 -6.27 12.01
N GLY A 24 7.47 -6.27 11.39
CA GLY A 24 6.20 -6.24 12.11
C GLY A 24 5.07 -7.00 11.41
N ASP A 25 4.09 -7.41 12.21
CA ASP A 25 2.90 -8.12 11.75
C ASP A 25 1.83 -7.19 11.16
N ASP A 26 1.93 -5.90 11.46
CA ASP A 26 0.97 -4.88 11.05
C ASP A 26 1.62 -3.89 10.06
N LEU A 27 0.87 -3.55 9.02
CA LEU A 27 1.17 -2.50 8.06
C LEU A 27 0.18 -1.37 8.23
N TYR A 28 0.69 -0.18 8.52
CA TYR A 28 -0.08 1.05 8.42
C TYR A 28 0.19 1.66 7.05
N VAL A 29 -0.86 2.04 6.34
CA VAL A 29 -0.75 2.74 5.05
C VAL A 29 -1.32 4.13 5.24
N GLU A 30 -0.45 5.14 5.10
CA GLU A 30 -0.78 6.56 5.24
C GLU A 30 -0.63 7.21 3.86
N ALA A 31 -1.68 7.84 3.35
CA ALA A 31 -1.67 8.50 2.04
C ALA A 31 -1.85 10.01 2.19
N THR A 32 -1.03 10.78 1.47
CA THR A 32 -1.13 12.24 1.29
C THR A 32 -1.22 12.55 -0.21
N LYS A 33 -1.50 13.81 -0.58
CA LYS A 33 -1.58 14.21 -2.01
C LYS A 33 -0.32 13.87 -2.82
N GLU A 34 0.84 13.82 -2.17
CA GLU A 34 2.14 13.65 -2.83
C GLU A 34 2.68 12.22 -2.77
N ARG A 35 2.23 11.42 -1.80
CA ARG A 35 2.85 10.11 -1.50
C ARG A 35 1.98 9.14 -0.70
N LEU A 36 2.26 7.85 -0.92
CA LEU A 36 1.84 6.75 -0.06
C LEU A 36 3.00 6.34 0.86
N CYS A 37 2.73 6.21 2.14
CA CYS A 37 3.69 5.80 3.16
C CYS A 37 3.27 4.45 3.76
N LEU A 38 4.16 3.47 3.67
CA LEU A 38 4.00 2.17 4.33
C LEU A 38 4.80 2.19 5.62
N VAL A 39 4.11 2.01 6.75
CA VAL A 39 4.72 2.04 8.08
C VAL A 39 4.52 0.69 8.75
N THR A 40 5.57 0.19 9.37
CA THR A 40 5.48 -0.98 10.25
C THR A 40 6.28 -0.74 11.51
N LEU A 41 5.82 -1.35 12.61
CA LEU A 41 6.53 -1.36 13.88
C LEU A 41 6.76 -2.79 14.31
N ASN A 42 7.87 -3.03 14.98
CA ASN A 42 8.05 -4.31 15.66
C ASN A 42 7.06 -4.47 16.82
N LEU A 43 6.88 -5.70 17.30
CA LEU A 43 5.92 -6.01 18.36
C LEU A 43 6.09 -5.15 19.63
N ARG A 44 7.35 -4.86 19.99
CA ARG A 44 7.69 -4.04 21.16
C ARG A 44 7.61 -2.53 20.90
N LYS A 45 7.26 -2.10 19.69
CA LYS A 45 7.18 -0.69 19.24
C LYS A 45 8.46 0.12 19.47
N THR A 46 9.60 -0.55 19.49
CA THR A 46 10.92 0.07 19.63
C THR A 46 11.59 0.35 18.30
N VAL A 47 11.12 -0.29 17.22
CA VAL A 47 11.59 -0.09 15.86
C VAL A 47 10.40 0.33 15.00
N CYS A 48 10.57 1.41 14.25
CA CYS A 48 9.60 1.90 13.28
C CYS A 48 10.29 2.05 11.93
N VAL A 49 9.72 1.44 10.89
CA VAL A 49 10.20 1.58 9.51
C VAL A 49 9.12 2.27 8.69
N ARG A 50 9.52 3.29 7.92
CA ARG A 50 8.66 3.97 6.95
C ARG A 50 9.25 3.85 5.55
N LEU A 51 8.41 3.48 4.60
CA LEU A 51 8.76 3.42 3.20
C LEU A 51 7.83 4.35 2.42
N HIS A 52 8.40 5.26 1.66
CA HIS A 52 7.66 6.25 0.89
C HIS A 52 7.63 5.89 -0.59
N LEU A 53 6.43 5.87 -1.15
CA LEU A 53 6.16 5.74 -2.58
C LEU A 53 5.57 7.06 -3.04
N LEU A 54 6.33 7.82 -3.82
CA LEU A 54 5.88 9.09 -4.40
C LEU A 54 4.82 8.84 -5.47
N GLU A 55 4.04 9.86 -5.81
CA GLU A 55 3.00 9.79 -6.86
C GLU A 55 3.51 9.18 -8.18
N ILE A 56 4.76 9.45 -8.57
CA ILE A 56 5.40 8.94 -9.79
C ILE A 56 5.58 7.41 -9.80
N PHE A 57 5.45 6.75 -8.64
CA PHE A 57 5.47 5.29 -8.54
C PHE A 57 4.18 4.66 -9.08
N PHE A 58 3.10 5.44 -9.18
CA PHE A 58 1.78 4.99 -9.57
C PHE A 58 1.48 5.46 -11.00
N SER A 59 0.68 4.69 -11.73
CA SER A 59 0.13 5.14 -13.02
C SER A 59 -1.07 6.06 -12.85
N ASN A 60 -1.71 6.02 -11.68
CA ASN A 60 -2.73 6.96 -11.25
C ASN A 60 -2.61 7.10 -9.74
N TYR A 61 -2.66 8.33 -9.23
CA TYR A 61 -2.62 8.59 -7.79
C TYR A 61 -3.58 9.73 -7.46
N GLU A 62 -4.74 9.38 -6.92
CA GLU A 62 -5.79 10.33 -6.58
C GLU A 62 -6.18 10.20 -5.12
N ILE A 63 -6.16 11.34 -4.42
CA ILE A 63 -6.75 11.48 -3.11
C ILE A 63 -7.89 12.48 -3.21
N ASP A 64 -9.08 12.01 -2.84
CA ASP A 64 -10.26 12.83 -2.71
C ASP A 64 -10.14 13.69 -1.45
N ASP A 65 -10.26 15.01 -1.62
CA ASP A 65 -10.18 15.99 -0.53
C ASP A 65 -11.23 15.77 0.55
N ASN A 66 -12.39 15.18 0.19
CA ASN A 66 -13.44 14.84 1.15
C ASN A 66 -13.09 13.64 2.04
N GLN A 67 -12.08 12.84 1.66
CA GLN A 67 -11.62 11.69 2.44
C GLN A 67 -10.46 12.04 3.36
N LEU A 68 -9.92 13.24 3.22
CA LEU A 68 -8.78 13.71 3.96
C LEU A 68 -9.22 14.10 5.37
N GLY A 69 -8.65 13.48 6.40
CA GLY A 69 -9.06 13.77 7.77
C GLY A 69 -8.76 15.24 8.14
N ASP A 70 -9.76 15.93 8.70
CA ASP A 70 -9.77 17.38 9.01
C ASP A 70 -8.53 17.93 9.73
N LYS A 71 -7.79 17.07 10.46
CA LYS A 71 -6.64 17.49 11.29
C LYS A 71 -5.27 17.13 10.75
N THR A 72 -5.15 16.14 9.86
CA THR A 72 -3.84 15.57 9.50
C THR A 72 -3.53 15.59 8.02
N HIS A 73 -4.49 16.01 7.18
CA HIS A 73 -4.35 15.96 5.73
C HIS A 73 -3.89 14.57 5.22
N THR A 74 -4.28 13.49 5.91
CA THR A 74 -3.85 12.12 5.59
C THR A 74 -5.02 11.13 5.64
N VAL A 75 -4.92 10.08 4.82
CA VAL A 75 -5.80 8.92 4.84
C VAL A 75 -5.01 7.73 5.37
N SER A 76 -5.33 7.22 6.57
CA SER A 76 -4.55 6.14 7.21
C SER A 76 -5.35 4.87 7.54
N CYS A 77 -4.82 3.71 7.19
CA CYS A 77 -5.42 2.42 7.52
C CYS A 77 -4.41 1.50 8.20
N LYS A 78 -4.92 0.39 8.73
CA LYS A 78 -4.12 -0.70 9.27
C LYS A 78 -4.52 -2.00 8.58
N ILE A 79 -3.54 -2.77 8.12
CA ILE A 79 -3.71 -4.06 7.46
C ILE A 79 -2.79 -5.07 8.15
N HIS A 80 -3.32 -6.24 8.47
CA HIS A 80 -2.49 -7.35 8.94
C HIS A 80 -1.67 -7.92 7.79
N MET A 81 -0.34 -8.02 7.96
CA MET A 81 0.56 -8.57 6.93
C MET A 81 0.18 -9.99 6.53
N LYS A 82 -0.35 -10.78 7.46
CA LYS A 82 -0.80 -12.17 7.21
C LYS A 82 -1.90 -12.27 6.15
N THR A 83 -2.77 -11.26 6.02
CA THR A 83 -3.82 -11.24 4.98
C THR A 83 -3.29 -10.67 3.66
N LEU A 84 -2.33 -9.74 3.73
CA LEU A 84 -1.80 -9.03 2.57
C LEU A 84 -0.77 -9.87 1.80
N LEU A 85 0.21 -10.45 2.48
CA LEU A 85 1.35 -11.14 1.85
C LEU A 85 0.94 -12.28 0.91
N PRO A 86 -0.07 -13.13 1.21
CA PRO A 86 -0.50 -14.17 0.29
C PRO A 86 -0.92 -13.64 -1.09
N LEU A 87 -1.47 -12.42 -1.16
CA LEU A 87 -1.88 -11.79 -2.42
C LEU A 87 -0.69 -11.45 -3.32
N PHE A 88 0.49 -11.27 -2.72
CA PHE A 88 1.74 -10.96 -3.42
C PHE A 88 2.68 -12.17 -3.55
N LYS A 89 2.19 -13.39 -3.23
CA LYS A 89 2.95 -14.63 -3.43
C LYS A 89 2.87 -15.06 -4.90
N GLY A 90 4.03 -15.10 -5.56
CA GLY A 90 4.16 -15.73 -6.88
C GLY A 90 5.24 -15.07 -7.74
N HIS A 91 5.99 -15.88 -8.49
CA HIS A 91 6.80 -15.39 -9.59
C HIS A 91 5.88 -14.86 -10.72
N ASN A 92 6.26 -13.75 -11.34
CA ASN A 92 5.57 -13.12 -12.47
C ASN A 92 4.24 -12.41 -12.14
N LEU A 93 4.11 -11.79 -10.96
CA LEU A 93 2.94 -10.96 -10.63
C LEU A 93 2.68 -9.89 -11.70
N ASP A 94 3.76 -9.27 -12.18
CA ASP A 94 3.80 -8.29 -13.27
C ASP A 94 3.30 -8.82 -14.63
N LYS A 95 3.36 -10.14 -14.86
CA LYS A 95 2.85 -10.77 -16.10
C LYS A 95 1.42 -11.27 -15.98
N LYS A 96 0.91 -11.37 -14.75
CA LYS A 96 -0.47 -11.80 -14.47
C LYS A 96 -1.39 -10.61 -14.23
N VAL A 97 -0.82 -9.49 -13.81
CA VAL A 97 -1.53 -8.32 -13.32
C VAL A 97 -1.09 -7.11 -14.10
N ARG A 98 -2.05 -6.49 -14.78
CA ARG A 98 -1.85 -5.23 -15.49
C ARG A 98 -1.72 -4.05 -14.53
N SER A 99 -2.57 -4.03 -13.50
CA SER A 99 -2.58 -2.98 -12.48
C SER A 99 -3.22 -3.42 -11.16
N LEU A 100 -2.73 -2.87 -10.05
CA LEU A 100 -3.30 -3.04 -8.71
C LEU A 100 -4.02 -1.76 -8.27
N TYR A 101 -5.27 -1.89 -7.83
CA TYR A 101 -6.05 -0.78 -7.27
C TYR A 101 -6.03 -0.86 -5.76
N ILE A 102 -5.67 0.25 -5.10
CA ILE A 102 -5.87 0.41 -3.66
C ILE A 102 -6.97 1.45 -3.49
N MET A 103 -8.17 0.97 -3.16
CA MET A 103 -9.31 1.81 -2.87
C MET A 103 -9.60 1.80 -1.39
N ARG A 104 -9.85 2.97 -0.81
CA ARG A 104 -10.45 3.08 0.52
C ARG A 104 -11.90 3.53 0.38
N ASN A 105 -12.84 2.71 0.86
CA ASN A 105 -14.16 3.16 1.27
C ASN A 105 -14.14 3.37 2.79
N ILE A 106 -15.07 4.15 3.34
CA ILE A 106 -15.12 4.75 4.69
C ILE A 106 -14.67 3.81 5.84
N GLN A 107 -14.72 2.47 5.68
CA GLN A 107 -14.15 1.50 6.63
C GLN A 107 -13.26 0.39 6.05
N ASN A 108 -13.09 0.25 4.73
CA ASN A 108 -12.45 -0.91 4.11
C ASN A 108 -11.45 -0.55 3.01
N ILE A 109 -10.38 -1.35 2.91
CA ILE A 109 -9.47 -1.33 1.77
C ILE A 109 -9.79 -2.48 0.84
N GLY A 110 -10.09 -2.13 -0.41
CA GLY A 110 -10.18 -3.07 -1.52
C GLY A 110 -8.86 -3.08 -2.27
N ILE A 111 -8.28 -4.28 -2.41
CA ILE A 111 -7.13 -4.55 -3.28
C ILE A 111 -7.66 -5.34 -4.48
N PHE A 112 -7.67 -4.72 -5.66
CA PHE A 112 -8.20 -5.36 -6.87
C PHE A 112 -7.10 -5.60 -7.90
N TRP A 113 -7.13 -6.78 -8.49
CA TRP A 113 -6.21 -7.22 -9.54
C TRP A 113 -6.90 -7.08 -10.89
N ARG A 114 -6.31 -6.33 -11.82
CA ARG A 114 -6.74 -6.39 -13.23
C ARG A 114 -5.89 -7.42 -13.98
N PRO A 115 -6.46 -8.55 -14.43
CA PRO A 115 -5.74 -9.50 -15.26
C PRO A 115 -5.41 -8.88 -16.63
N HIS A 116 -4.46 -9.50 -17.33
CA HIS A 116 -4.19 -9.20 -18.74
C HIS A 116 -5.39 -9.52 -19.62
#